data_AF-A0A367JW11-F1
#
_entry.id   AF-A0A367JW11-F1
#
_cell.length_a   1.000
_cell.length_b   1.000
_cell.length_c   1.000
_cell.angle_alpha   90.00
_cell.angle_beta   90.00
_cell.angle_gamma   90.00
#
_symmetry.space_group_name_H-M   'P 1'
#
loop_
_entity.id
_entity.type
_entity.pdbx_description
1 polymer ?
#
loop_
_entity_poly.entity_id
_entity_poly.type
_entity_poly.pdbx_seq_one_letter_code
_entity_poly.pdbx_strand_id
1 'polypeptide(L)'
;MSSLLLPTIYLGGCIAAMSAFSYVYRRATMIQSYEAWFPINTQKEEYITLLNCDPAVPEHHLRAALLRRAMEAVRRLVQVQQEKPALQQLMKTGSIGDDLWREFNVAEQEITAELQEIAVEANTFKENWGQTIF
;
A
#
# COMPACT_ATOMS: atom_id res chain seq x y z
N MET A 1 33.33 4.11 43.84
CA MET A 1 32.93 4.17 42.41
C MET A 1 31.69 3.33 42.08
N SER A 2 30.98 2.79 43.07
CA SER A 2 29.87 1.83 42.86
C SER A 2 28.47 2.49 42.85
N SER A 3 28.35 3.77 43.23
CA SER A 3 27.06 4.47 43.38
C SER A 3 26.36 4.75 42.04
N LEU A 4 27.10 5.01 40.96
CA LEU A 4 26.53 5.29 39.63
C LEU A 4 26.32 4.03 38.78
N LEU A 5 26.86 2.89 39.21
CA LEU A 5 26.81 1.62 38.46
C LEU A 5 25.45 0.92 38.61
N LEU A 6 24.86 0.94 39.81
CA LEU A 6 23.52 0.41 40.04
C LEU A 6 22.43 1.16 39.25
N PRO A 7 22.36 2.50 39.28
CA PRO A 7 21.35 3.26 38.53
C PRO A 7 21.49 3.08 37.01
N THR A 8 22.71 3.00 36.47
CA THR A 8 22.94 2.84 35.04
C THR A 8 22.54 1.45 34.55
N ILE A 9 22.84 0.39 35.32
CA ILE A 9 22.37 -0.97 35.02
C ILE A 9 20.84 -1.05 35.07
N TYR A 10 20.21 -0.43 36.08
CA TYR A 10 18.75 -0.42 36.20
C TYR A 10 18.09 0.27 35.00
N LEU A 11 18.58 1.45 34.61
CA LEU A 11 18.07 2.18 33.46
C LEU A 11 18.30 1.39 32.15
N GLY A 12 19.48 0.79 31.98
CA GLY A 12 19.79 -0.07 30.83
C GLY A 12 18.87 -1.29 30.75
N GLY A 13 18.58 -1.93 31.88
CA GLY A 13 17.62 -3.03 31.97
C GLY A 13 16.20 -2.61 31.58
N CYS A 14 15.74 -1.45 32.05
CA CYS A 14 14.44 -0.89 31.67
C CYS A 14 14.37 -0.60 30.17
N ILE A 15 15.41 0.02 29.58
CA ILE A 15 15.46 0.30 28.14
C ILE A 15 15.46 -0.99 27.33
N ALA A 16 16.23 -2.00 27.73
CA ALA A 16 16.28 -3.29 27.06
C ALA A 16 14.92 -4.00 27.09
N ALA A 17 14.28 -4.04 28.27
CA ALA A 17 12.95 -4.64 28.44
C ALA A 17 11.90 -3.91 27.59
N MET A 18 11.92 -2.57 27.59
CA MET A 18 10.98 -1.75 26.82
C MET A 18 11.19 -1.90 25.31
N SER A 19 12.45 -2.01 24.87
CA SER A 19 12.80 -2.24 23.47
C SER A 19 12.37 -3.62 22.99
N ALA A 20 12.60 -4.66 23.80
CA ALA A 20 12.17 -6.02 23.50
C ALA A 20 10.63 -6.11 23.41
N PHE A 21 9.92 -5.50 24.36
CA PHE A 21 8.46 -5.46 24.35
C PHE A 21 7.93 -4.71 23.11
N SER A 22 8.48 -3.52 22.82
CA SER A 22 8.10 -2.73 21.63
C SER A 22 8.31 -3.50 20.33
N TYR A 23 9.43 -4.22 20.22
CA TYR A 23 9.73 -5.05 19.05
C TYR A 23 8.72 -6.20 18.89
N VAL A 24 8.43 -6.94 19.96
CA VAL A 24 7.48 -8.06 19.94
C VAL A 24 6.05 -7.57 19.67
N TYR A 25 5.62 -6.50 20.33
CA TYR A 25 4.29 -5.93 20.15
C TYR A 25 4.08 -5.45 18.71
N ARG A 26 5.03 -4.67 18.17
CA ARG A 26 4.94 -4.19 16.78
C ARG A 26 4.93 -5.35 15.78
N ARG A 27 5.70 -6.41 16.05
CA ARG A 27 5.70 -7.63 15.23
C ARG A 27 4.37 -8.36 15.28
N ALA A 28 3.73 -8.45 16.45
CA ALA A 28 2.42 -9.07 16.61
C ALA A 28 1.31 -8.26 15.91
N THR A 29 1.33 -6.93 16.02
CA THR A 29 0.35 -6.05 15.37
C THR A 29 0.48 -6.05 13.85
N MET A 30 1.67 -6.25 13.29
CA MET A 30 1.88 -6.40 11.83
C MET A 30 1.22 -7.66 11.24
N ILE A 31 0.88 -8.66 12.05
CA ILE A 31 0.29 -9.92 11.58
C ILE A 31 -1.24 -9.81 11.43
N GLN A 32 -1.86 -8.69 11.85
CA GLN A 32 -3.28 -8.51 11.59
C GLN A 32 -3.55 -8.48 10.09
N SER A 33 -4.27 -9.50 9.64
CA SER A 33 -4.68 -9.69 8.26
C SER A 33 -5.78 -8.67 7.99
N TYR A 34 -5.45 -7.61 7.24
CA TYR A 34 -6.45 -6.68 6.75
C TYR A 34 -7.24 -7.35 5.63
N GLU A 35 -8.54 -7.12 5.59
CA GLU A 35 -9.33 -7.45 4.41
C GLU A 35 -8.96 -6.45 3.31
N ALA A 36 -8.80 -6.92 2.07
CA ALA A 36 -8.48 -6.05 0.95
C ALA A 36 -9.67 -5.10 0.69
N TRP A 37 -9.42 -3.78 0.74
CA TRP A 37 -10.48 -2.77 0.55
C TRP A 37 -11.15 -2.85 -0.82
N PHE A 38 -10.37 -3.15 -1.85
CA PHE A 38 -10.86 -3.36 -3.21
C PHE A 38 -10.81 -4.82 -3.61
N PRO A 39 -11.73 -5.27 -4.47
CA PRO A 39 -11.62 -6.58 -5.08
C PRO A 39 -10.36 -6.67 -5.94
N ILE A 40 -9.97 -7.92 -6.21
CA ILE A 40 -8.86 -8.29 -7.07
C ILE A 40 -8.91 -7.50 -8.39
N ASN A 41 -7.78 -6.94 -8.80
CA ASN A 41 -7.66 -6.16 -10.02
C ASN A 41 -7.53 -7.09 -11.24
N THR A 42 -8.66 -7.39 -11.88
CA THR A 42 -8.71 -8.25 -13.07
C THR A 42 -7.86 -7.72 -14.23
N GLN A 43 -7.77 -6.39 -14.41
CA GLN A 43 -6.97 -5.79 -15.48
C GLN A 43 -5.47 -5.97 -15.25
N LYS A 44 -5.03 -5.92 -13.98
CA LYS A 44 -3.65 -6.23 -13.60
C LYS A 44 -3.34 -7.71 -13.84
N GLU A 45 -4.23 -8.61 -13.46
CA GLU A 45 -4.04 -10.05 -13.68
C GLU A 45 -3.99 -10.40 -15.16
N GLU A 46 -4.87 -9.82 -15.98
CA GLU A 46 -4.86 -10.01 -17.43
C GLU A 46 -3.54 -9.52 -18.04
N TYR A 47 -3.06 -8.34 -17.64
CA TYR A 47 -1.77 -7.82 -18.08
C TYR A 47 -0.59 -8.73 -17.68
N ILE A 48 -0.53 -9.19 -16.43
CA ILE A 48 0.50 -10.13 -15.96
C ILE A 48 0.42 -11.46 -16.72
N THR A 49 -0.80 -11.94 -16.99
CA THR A 49 -1.02 -13.16 -17.77
C THR A 49 -0.49 -13.00 -19.19
N LEU A 50 -0.75 -11.86 -19.83
CA LEU A 50 -0.24 -11.55 -21.17
C LEU A 50 1.29 -11.44 -21.19
N LEU A 51 1.90 -10.90 -20.13
CA LEU A 51 3.34 -10.79 -20.01
C LEU A 51 4.04 -12.15 -19.89
N ASN A 52 3.38 -13.12 -19.24
CA ASN A 52 3.89 -14.48 -19.04
C ASN A 52 3.47 -15.47 -20.15
N CYS A 53 2.77 -15.01 -21.18
CA CYS A 53 2.28 -15.86 -22.26
C CYS A 53 3.41 -16.26 -23.22
N ASP A 54 3.44 -17.53 -23.61
CA ASP A 54 4.32 -18.08 -24.65
C ASP A 54 3.44 -18.73 -25.74
N PRO A 55 3.46 -18.28 -27.02
CA PRO A 55 4.39 -17.34 -27.67
C PRO A 55 4.25 -15.88 -27.25
N ALA A 56 5.34 -15.11 -27.38
CA ALA A 56 5.41 -13.70 -27.02
C ALA A 56 4.30 -12.86 -27.70
N VAL A 57 3.52 -12.17 -26.88
CA VAL A 57 2.41 -11.32 -27.35
C VAL A 57 2.96 -10.05 -28.02
N PRO A 58 2.35 -9.60 -29.13
CA PRO A 58 2.71 -8.33 -29.75
C PRO A 58 2.59 -7.13 -28.79
N GLU A 59 3.54 -6.20 -28.89
CA GLU A 59 3.66 -5.06 -27.98
C GLU A 59 2.40 -4.16 -27.93
N HIS A 60 1.66 -4.05 -29.02
CA HIS A 60 0.44 -3.24 -29.06
C HIS A 60 -0.67 -3.77 -28.14
N HIS A 61 -0.76 -5.09 -27.94
CA HIS A 61 -1.68 -5.69 -26.98
C HIS A 61 -1.24 -5.42 -25.54
N LEU A 62 0.07 -5.48 -25.26
CA LEU A 62 0.62 -5.16 -23.94
C LEU A 62 0.38 -3.69 -23.57
N ARG A 63 0.61 -2.76 -24.50
CA ARG A 63 0.32 -1.32 -24.29
C ARG A 63 -1.17 -1.06 -24.05
N ALA A 64 -2.05 -1.75 -24.79
CA ALA A 64 -3.51 -1.63 -24.60
C ALA A 64 -3.96 -2.19 -23.25
N ALA A 65 -3.40 -3.32 -22.82
CA ALA A 65 -3.67 -3.91 -21.51
C ALA A 65 -3.15 -3.01 -20.37
N LEU A 66 -1.96 -2.43 -20.50
CA LEU A 66 -1.41 -1.48 -19.54
C LEU A 66 -2.32 -0.24 -19.40
N LEU A 67 -2.86 0.28 -20.51
CA LEU A 67 -3.83 1.38 -20.48
C LEU A 67 -5.11 1.00 -19.73
N ARG A 68 -5.62 -0.21 -19.92
CA ARG A 68 -6.80 -0.70 -19.17
C ARG A 68 -6.52 -0.80 -17.67
N ARG A 69 -5.34 -1.31 -17.31
CA ARG A 69 -4.86 -1.32 -15.91
C ARG A 69 -4.75 0.09 -15.34
N ALA A 70 -4.21 1.05 -16.10
CA ALA A 70 -4.11 2.46 -15.69
C ALA A 70 -5.48 3.10 -15.46
N MET A 71 -6.44 2.91 -16.36
CA MET A 71 -7.80 3.43 -16.21
C MET A 71 -8.50 2.90 -14.94
N GLU A 72 -8.34 1.60 -14.65
CA GLU A 72 -8.92 1.00 -13.44
C GLU A 72 -8.26 1.54 -12.16
N ALA A 73 -6.93 1.72 -12.16
CA ALA A 73 -6.22 2.33 -11.03
C ALA A 73 -6.68 3.78 -10.77
N VAL A 74 -6.86 4.59 -11.82
CA VAL A 74 -7.41 5.95 -11.71
C VAL A 74 -8.84 5.93 -11.19
N ARG A 75 -9.68 5.01 -11.67
CA ARG A 75 -11.06 4.86 -11.19
C ARG A 75 -11.11 4.59 -9.68
N ARG A 76 -10.26 3.67 -9.21
CA ARG A 76 -10.14 3.35 -7.77
C ARG A 76 -9.62 4.54 -6.97
N LEU A 77 -8.62 5.27 -7.48
CA LEU A 77 -8.12 6.48 -6.83
C LEU A 77 -9.22 7.53 -6.66
N VAL A 78 -9.99 7.80 -7.72
CA VAL A 78 -11.10 8.76 -7.67
C VAL A 78 -12.15 8.33 -6.65
N GLN A 79 -12.46 7.03 -6.59
CA GLN A 79 -13.37 6.49 -5.58
C GLN A 79 -12.86 6.73 -4.15
N VAL A 80 -11.59 6.40 -3.86
CA VAL A 80 -10.97 6.65 -2.54
C VAL A 80 -11.01 8.14 -2.19
N GLN A 81 -10.69 9.02 -3.13
CA GLN A 81 -10.71 10.47 -2.89
C GLN A 81 -12.10 11.00 -2.56
N GLN A 82 -13.15 10.44 -3.18
CA GLN A 82 -14.54 10.81 -2.90
C GLN A 82 -15.03 10.29 -1.54
N GLU A 83 -14.61 9.09 -1.14
CA GLU A 83 -15.03 8.45 0.12
C GLU A 83 -14.29 9.01 1.35
N LYS A 84 -13.05 9.47 1.18
CA LYS A 84 -12.19 10.01 2.26
C LYS A 84 -12.87 11.06 3.16
N PRO A 85 -13.51 12.14 2.66
CA PRO A 85 -14.14 13.13 3.53
C PRO A 85 -15.32 12.55 4.33
N ALA A 86 -16.10 11.63 3.73
CA ALA A 86 -17.22 10.99 4.40
C ALA A 86 -16.73 10.10 5.55
N LEU A 87 -15.70 9.29 5.31
CA LEU A 87 -15.08 8.45 6.34
C LEU A 87 -14.46 9.26 7.48
N GLN A 88 -13.78 10.37 7.17
CA GLN A 88 -13.23 11.26 8.20
C GLN A 88 -14.32 11.84 9.11
N GLN A 89 -15.48 12.19 8.54
CA GLN A 89 -16.61 12.70 9.33
C GLN A 89 -17.22 11.62 10.23
N LEU A 90 -17.38 10.40 9.72
CA LEU A 90 -17.89 9.26 10.49
C LEU A 90 -16.93 8.83 11.60
N MET A 91 -15.62 8.89 11.36
CA MET A 91 -14.58 8.65 12.38
C MET A 91 -14.66 9.67 13.52
N LYS A 92 -14.82 10.97 13.22
CA LYS A 92 -14.99 12.01 14.26
C LYS A 92 -16.25 11.82 15.11
N THR A 93 -17.29 11.21 14.54
CA THR A 93 -18.55 10.92 15.23
C THR A 93 -18.44 9.64 16.09
N GLY A 94 -17.33 8.90 16.00
CA GLY A 94 -17.12 7.65 16.73
C GLY A 94 -17.94 6.47 16.18
N SER A 95 -18.48 6.59 14.97
CA SER A 95 -19.34 5.57 14.35
C SER A 95 -18.55 4.47 13.62
N ILE A 96 -17.24 4.65 13.45
CA ILE A 96 -16.32 3.75 12.74
C ILE A 96 -15.14 3.44 13.65
N GLY A 97 -14.64 2.20 13.61
CA GLY A 97 -13.44 1.78 14.34
C GLY A 97 -12.14 2.29 13.70
N ASP A 98 -11.12 2.50 14.53
CA ASP A 98 -9.78 2.93 14.07
C ASP A 98 -9.13 1.94 13.09
N ASP A 99 -9.52 0.67 13.15
CA ASP A 99 -9.03 -0.37 12.26
C ASP A 99 -9.48 -0.14 10.81
N LEU A 100 -10.75 0.19 10.58
CA LEU A 100 -11.27 0.50 9.23
C LEU A 100 -10.57 1.74 8.64
N TRP A 101 -10.31 2.75 9.49
CA TRP A 101 -9.56 3.92 9.05
C TRP A 101 -8.13 3.55 8.67
N ARG A 102 -7.48 2.65 9.41
CA ARG A 102 -6.15 2.13 9.07
C ARG A 102 -6.17 1.39 7.74
N GLU A 103 -7.13 0.50 7.53
CA GLU A 103 -7.32 -0.25 6.27
C GLU A 103 -7.52 0.68 5.08
N PHE A 104 -8.35 1.71 5.23
CA PHE A 104 -8.55 2.72 4.19
C PHE A 104 -7.26 3.46 3.81
N ASN A 105 -6.45 3.85 4.80
CA ASN A 105 -5.15 4.50 4.54
C ASN A 105 -4.15 3.55 3.86
N VAL A 106 -4.17 2.26 4.21
CA VAL A 106 -3.36 1.25 3.53
C VAL A 106 -3.80 1.13 2.06
N ALA A 107 -5.10 1.03 1.79
CA ALA A 107 -5.63 0.97 0.43
C ALA A 107 -5.27 2.20 -0.41
N GLU A 108 -5.30 3.41 0.17
CA GLU A 108 -4.86 4.64 -0.50
C GLU A 108 -3.37 4.58 -0.89
N GLN A 109 -2.53 4.07 0.01
CA GLN A 109 -1.10 3.87 -0.25
C GLN A 109 -0.86 2.82 -1.34
N GLU A 110 -1.58 1.69 -1.30
CA GLU A 110 -1.47 0.62 -2.29
C GLU A 110 -1.85 1.10 -3.70
N ILE A 111 -2.94 1.86 -3.85
CA ILE A 111 -3.35 2.42 -5.15
C ILE A 111 -2.33 3.43 -5.66
N THR A 112 -1.81 4.27 -4.76
CA THR A 112 -0.78 5.26 -5.12
C THR A 112 0.51 4.58 -5.57
N ALA A 113 0.91 3.50 -4.91
CA ALA A 113 2.05 2.68 -5.31
C ALA A 113 1.79 2.01 -6.68
N GLU A 114 0.60 1.44 -6.89
CA GLU A 114 0.23 0.84 -8.18
C GLU A 114 0.28 1.86 -9.34
N LEU A 115 -0.18 3.09 -9.13
CA LEU A 115 -0.06 4.16 -10.14
C LEU A 115 1.40 4.48 -10.46
N GLN A 116 2.27 4.53 -9.45
CA GLN A 116 3.71 4.74 -9.67
C GLN A 116 4.35 3.58 -10.44
N GLU A 117 3.98 2.33 -10.11
CA GLU A 117 4.43 1.14 -10.86
C GLU A 117 4.03 1.23 -12.33
N ILE A 118 2.77 1.57 -12.62
CA ILE A 118 2.26 1.72 -13.99
C ILE A 118 3.00 2.84 -14.73
N ALA A 119 3.32 3.96 -14.06
CA ALA A 119 4.06 5.06 -14.67
C ALA A 119 5.50 4.65 -15.04
N VAL A 120 6.17 3.93 -14.14
CA VAL A 120 7.52 3.39 -14.39
C VAL A 120 7.48 2.38 -15.53
N GLU A 121 6.50 1.49 -15.53
CA GLU A 121 6.31 0.48 -16.56
C GLU A 121 6.00 1.11 -17.93
N ALA A 122 5.14 2.14 -17.99
CA ALA A 122 4.85 2.89 -19.20
C ALA A 122 6.12 3.52 -19.80
N ASN A 123 7.01 4.04 -18.96
CA ASN A 123 8.29 4.61 -19.42
C ASN A 123 9.21 3.56 -20.06
N THR A 124 9.04 2.27 -19.76
CA THR A 124 9.81 1.19 -20.42
C THR A 124 9.37 0.96 -21.87
N PHE A 125 8.09 1.19 -22.19
CA PHE A 125 7.56 1.08 -23.56
C PHE A 125 7.85 2.32 -24.40
N LYS A 126 7.78 3.51 -23.79
CA LYS A 126 8.06 4.78 -24.45
C LYS A 126 8.49 5.83 -23.43
N GLU A 127 9.61 6.50 -23.70
CA GLU A 127 10.09 7.61 -22.88
C GLU A 127 9.00 8.67 -22.65
N ASN A 128 8.86 9.12 -21.40
CA ASN A 128 7.87 10.11 -20.93
C ASN A 128 6.39 9.69 -21.05
N TRP A 129 6.08 8.43 -21.38
CA TRP A 129 4.68 7.99 -21.45
C TRP A 129 4.01 7.95 -20.08
N GLY A 130 4.76 7.69 -19.00
CA GLY A 130 4.22 7.70 -17.64
C GLY A 130 3.61 9.03 -17.19
N GLN A 131 3.96 10.16 -17.83
CA GLN A 131 3.37 11.47 -17.54
C GLN A 131 2.03 11.71 -18.26
N THR A 132 1.71 10.90 -19.29
CA THR A 132 0.57 11.11 -20.20
C THR A 132 -0.40 9.93 -20.24
N ILE A 133 -0.12 8.86 -19.49
CA ILE A 133 -0.92 7.64 -19.49
C ILE A 133 -2.19 7.74 -18.64
N PHE A 134 -2.23 8.65 -17.66
CA PHE A 134 -3.33 8.86 -16.72
C PHE A 134 -4.31 9.92 -17.20
#